data_AF-A0A9D2QYU0-F1
#
_entry.id   AF-A0A9D2QYU0-F1
#
_cell.length_a   1.000
_cell.length_b   1.000
_cell.length_c   1.000
_cell.angle_alpha   90.00
_cell.angle_beta   90.00
_cell.angle_gamma   90.00
#
_symmetry.space_group_name_H-M   'P 1'
#
loop_
_entity.id
_entity.type
_entity.pdbx_description
1 polymer ?
#
loop_
_entity_poly.entity_id
_entity_poly.type
_entity_poly.pdbx_seq_one_letter_code
_entity_poly.pdbx_strand_id
1 'polypeptide(L)' 'QTPFGHDVPAYDMERTICDVLRSRSHIEMQTFQDALKAYARRKDKNLRTLVGYARLFRVEKILRQYLEVLL' A
#
# COMPACT_ATOMS: atom_id res chain seq x y z
N GLN A 1 -1.89 -7.42 17.72
CA GLN A 1 -1.51 -8.12 18.96
C GLN A 1 -0.74 -9.39 18.63
N THR A 2 0.30 -9.70 19.39
CA THR A 2 0.97 -11.01 19.33
C THR A 2 0.03 -12.12 19.85
N PRO A 3 0.35 -13.41 19.62
CA PRO A 3 -0.39 -14.52 20.24
C PRO A 3 -0.44 -14.46 21.78
N PHE A 4 0.44 -13.67 22.41
CA PHE A 4 0.51 -13.45 23.86
C PHE A 4 -0.20 -12.17 24.33
N GLY A 5 -0.95 -11.48 23.45
CA GLY A 5 -1.73 -10.29 23.80
C GLY A 5 -0.94 -8.99 23.89
N HIS A 6 0.32 -8.95 23.44
CA HIS A 6 1.10 -7.71 23.42
C HIS A 6 0.77 -6.88 22.18
N ASP A 7 0.62 -5.57 22.37
CA ASP A 7 0.49 -4.62 21.27
C ASP A 7 1.85 -4.43 20.59
N VAL A 8 1.83 -4.47 19.26
CA VAL A 8 3.02 -4.32 18.43
C VAL A 8 2.78 -3.15 17.48
N PRO A 9 3.71 -2.19 17.39
CA PRO A 9 3.59 -1.12 16.42
C PRO A 9 3.58 -1.71 15.01
N ALA A 10 2.57 -1.37 14.23
CA ALA A 10 2.42 -1.78 12.85
C ALA A 10 2.09 -0.54 11.99
N TYR A 11 2.50 -0.58 10.73
CA TYR A 11 2.10 0.44 9.78
C TYR A 11 0.62 0.29 9.41
N ASP A 12 0.00 1.44 9.10
CA ASP A 12 -1.31 1.45 8.46
C ASP A 12 -1.21 0.92 7.01
N MET A 13 -2.37 0.64 6.41
CA MET A 13 -2.43 0.02 5.09
C MET A 13 -1.86 0.93 4.00
N GLU A 14 -2.16 2.23 4.09
CA GLU A 14 -1.71 3.24 3.14
C GLU A 14 -0.18 3.32 3.11
N ARG A 15 0.47 3.26 4.28
CA ARG A 15 1.92 3.23 4.40
C ARG A 15 2.49 1.93 3.83
N THR A 16 1.86 0.78 4.12
CA THR A 16 2.25 -0.51 3.56
C THR A 16 2.19 -0.51 2.03
N ILE A 17 1.12 0.05 1.43
CA ILE A 17 1.02 0.14 -0.03
C ILE A 17 2.10 1.04 -0.62
N CYS A 18 2.41 2.18 0.02
CA CYS A 18 3.51 3.02 -0.42
C CYS A 18 4.86 2.30 -0.36
N ASP A 19 5.09 1.46 0.64
CA ASP A 19 6.30 0.65 0.75
C ASP A 19 6.37 -0.45 -0.33
N VAL A 20 5.25 -1.12 -0.62
CA VAL A 20 5.15 -2.08 -1.73
C VAL A 20 5.47 -1.41 -3.06
N LEU A 21 4.95 -0.21 -3.31
CA LEU A 21 5.26 0.59 -4.50
C LEU A 21 6.73 0.96 -4.60
N ARG A 22 7.34 1.35 -3.47
CA ARG A 22 8.75 1.73 -3.41
C ARG A 22 9.68 0.54 -3.65
N SER A 23 9.33 -0.62 -3.13
CA SER A 23 10.13 -1.85 -3.21
C SER A 23 9.74 -2.77 -4.37
N ARG A 24 9.00 -2.27 -5.36
CA ARG A 24 8.48 -3.07 -6.49
C ARG A 24 9.54 -3.89 -7.26
N SER A 25 10.80 -3.44 -7.26
CA SER A 25 11.93 -4.16 -7.90
C SER A 25 12.43 -5.35 -7.08
N HIS A 26 12.09 -5.41 -5.79
CA HIS A 26 12.51 -6.43 -4.84
C HIS A 26 11.36 -7.37 -4.43
N ILE A 27 10.17 -7.17 -5.00
CA ILE A 27 8.97 -7.96 -4.73
C ILE A 27 8.58 -8.67 -6.01
N GLU A 28 8.16 -9.93 -5.90
CA GLU A 28 7.62 -10.67 -7.03
C GLU A 28 6.39 -9.96 -7.61
N MET A 29 6.33 -9.86 -8.95
CA MET A 29 5.27 -9.12 -9.64
C MET A 29 3.86 -9.58 -9.26
N GLN A 30 3.65 -10.89 -9.06
CA GLN A 30 2.36 -11.43 -8.65
C GLN A 30 1.96 -10.91 -7.26
N THR A 31 2.86 -11.04 -6.28
CA THR A 31 2.66 -10.53 -4.91
C THR A 31 2.40 -9.01 -4.90
N PHE A 32 3.13 -8.26 -5.71
CA PHE A 32 2.95 -6.82 -5.88
C PHE A 32 1.54 -6.48 -6.40
N GLN A 33 1.10 -7.15 -7.46
CA GLN A 33 -0.23 -6.93 -8.05
C GLN A 33 -1.34 -7.31 -7.08
N ASP A 34 -1.18 -8.42 -6.36
CA ASP A 34 -2.19 -8.90 -5.42
C ASP A 34 -2.35 -7.94 -4.23
N ALA A 35 -1.25 -7.38 -3.71
CA ALA A 35 -1.31 -6.35 -2.67
C ALA A 35 -2.10 -5.10 -3.13
N LEU A 36 -1.83 -4.62 -4.35
CA LEU A 36 -2.55 -3.46 -4.91
C LEU A 36 -4.02 -3.76 -5.15
N LYS A 37 -4.35 -4.91 -5.74
CA LYS A 37 -5.73 -5.34 -5.96
C LYS A 37 -6.49 -5.53 -4.64
N ALA A 38 -5.85 -6.13 -3.65
CA ALA A 38 -6.43 -6.31 -2.32
C ALA A 38 -6.78 -4.96 -1.69
N TYR A 39 -5.86 -4.00 -1.74
CA TYR A 39 -6.13 -2.65 -1.24
C TYR A 39 -7.24 -1.94 -2.04
N ALA A 40 -7.21 -2.00 -3.38
CA ALA A 40 -8.21 -1.37 -4.23
C ALA A 40 -9.64 -1.90 -3.95
N ARG A 41 -9.79 -3.18 -3.61
CA ARG A 41 -11.08 -3.81 -3.28
C ARG A 41 -11.63 -3.43 -1.90
N ARG A 42 -10.79 -2.92 -0.99
CA ARG A 42 -11.24 -2.51 0.35
C ARG A 42 -12.19 -1.32 0.28
N LYS A 43 -13.22 -1.34 1.12
CA LYS A 43 -14.21 -0.25 1.24
C LYS A 43 -13.74 0.85 2.20
N ASP A 44 -12.90 0.50 3.16
CA ASP A 44 -12.35 1.37 4.21
C ASP A 44 -11.00 1.99 3.84
N LYS A 45 -10.58 1.87 2.57
CA LYS A 45 -9.36 2.48 2.06
C LYS A 45 -9.42 4.01 2.16
N ASN A 46 -8.34 4.65 2.58
CA ASN A 46 -8.25 6.11 2.65
C ASN A 46 -7.34 6.66 1.55
N LEU A 47 -7.95 7.01 0.40
CA LEU A 47 -7.22 7.56 -0.74
C LEU A 47 -6.52 8.90 -0.44
N ARG A 48 -7.05 9.71 0.49
CA ARG A 48 -6.44 10.98 0.88
C ARG A 48 -5.11 10.73 1.60
N THR A 49 -5.11 9.83 2.57
CA THR A 49 -3.89 9.44 3.31
C THR A 49 -2.89 8.76 2.38
N LEU A 50 -3.36 7.87 1.50
CA LEU A 50 -2.51 7.19 0.53
C LEU A 50 -1.75 8.16 -0.38
N VAL A 51 -2.44 9.14 -0.97
CA VAL A 51 -1.79 10.16 -1.82
C VAL A 51 -0.84 11.03 -1.00
N GLY A 52 -1.20 11.35 0.25
CA GLY A 52 -0.32 12.06 1.19
C GLY A 52 1.01 11.33 1.40
N TYR A 53 0.95 10.04 1.75
CA TYR A 53 2.16 9.23 1.88
C TYR A 53 2.89 9.05 0.56
N ALA A 54 2.18 8.82 -0.55
CA ALA A 54 2.81 8.61 -1.85
C ALA A 54 3.65 9.83 -2.29
N ARG A 55 3.24 11.04 -1.92
CA ARG A 55 4.04 12.28 -2.09
C ARG A 55 5.30 12.27 -1.24
N LEU A 56 5.14 11.98 0.05
CA LEU A 56 6.26 11.96 1.00
C LEU A 56 7.31 10.92 0.61
N PHE A 57 6.89 9.74 0.16
CA PHE A 57 7.78 8.65 -0.28
C PHE A 57 8.16 8.74 -1.77
N ARG A 58 7.72 9.78 -2.48
CA ARG A 58 8.01 10.03 -3.91
C ARG A 58 7.59 8.90 -4.85
N VAL A 59 6.51 8.19 -4.50
CA VAL A 59 5.91 7.10 -5.29
C VAL A 59 4.58 7.49 -5.95
N GLU A 60 4.14 8.75 -5.83
CA GLU A 60 2.85 9.23 -6.36
C GLU A 60 2.65 8.93 -7.85
N LYS A 61 3.68 9.15 -8.68
CA LYS A 61 3.58 8.88 -10.13
C LYS A 61 3.26 7.42 -10.42
N ILE A 62 3.95 6.51 -9.71
CA ILE A 62 3.76 5.06 -9.87
C ILE A 62 2.38 4.67 -9.34
N LEU A 63 2.00 5.18 -8.17
CA LEU A 63 0.68 4.92 -7.59
C LEU A 63 -0.45 5.27 -8.56
N ARG A 64 -0.41 6.45 -9.19
CA ARG A 64 -1.44 6.90 -10.14
C ARG A 64 -1.58 5.95 -11.32
N GLN A 65 -0.46 5.54 -11.92
CA GLN A 65 -0.46 4.60 -13.04
C GLN A 65 -1.16 3.28 -12.71
N TYR A 66 -1.02 2.77 -11.49
CA TYR A 66 -1.69 1.53 -11.08
C TYR A 66 -3.13 1.74 -10.64
N LEU A 67 -3.43 2.84 -9.94
CA LEU A 67 -4.80 3.12 -9.50
C LEU A 67 -5.75 3.37 -10.67
N GLU A 68 -5.29 4.03 -11.74
CA GLU A 68 -6.08 4.27 -12.96
C GLU A 68 -6.53 2.98 -13.67
N VAL A 69 -5.81 1.87 -13.47
CA VAL A 69 -6.13 0.57 -14.07
C VAL A 69 -7.00 -0.29 -13.14
N LEU A 70 -6.92 -0.07 -11.82
CA LEU A 70 -7.54 -0.92 -10.80
C LEU A 70 -8.87 -0.39 -10.26
N LEU A 71 -9.18 0.89 -10.48
CA LEU A 71 -10.41 1.57 -10.07
C LEU A 71 -11.23 1.94 -11.31
#